data_AF-A0A3L7Q0Y0-F1
#
_entry.id   AF-A0A3L7Q0Y0-F1
#
_cell.length_a   1.000
_cell.length_b   1.000
_cell.length_c   1.000
_cell.angle_alpha   90.00
_cell.angle_beta   90.00
_cell.angle_gamma   90.00
#
_symmetry.space_group_name_H-M   'P 1'
#
loop_
_entity.id
_entity.type
_entity.pdbx_description
1 polymer ?
#
loop_
_entity_poly.entity_id
_entity_poly.type
_entity_poly.pdbx_seq_one_letter_code
_entity_poly.pdbx_strand_id
1 'polypeptide(L)'
;MRLAAALLATAVLSVAGCCTARSVQPPMGIEEFRSLQASRVERTAAITATGTLELRWRDSSGEHFESVEAQWWLERPDSMALLLKKLGERMALAGRDHHEAWMIDLRPKPPQLRVITQGQEPEGWAQALLPMHLPWLLGVAPLPTAQPQRSWDEDGLAWSSWGDRAIGWDHLGRPRAARILVEDRIVATSQLDAGQWRTLEGAEVLCGHCTLRSPEHDATADLYLYEPASFEPGSKDKVLKLAELRDALQPEVVP
;
A
#
# COMPACT_ATOMS: atom_id res chain seq x y z
N MET A 1 6.06 66.96 53.15
CA MET A 1 7.09 67.11 52.11
C MET A 1 7.91 65.82 52.07
N ARG A 2 8.03 65.18 50.89
CA ARG A 2 8.83 63.98 50.55
C ARG A 2 8.22 62.62 50.98
N LEU A 3 7.58 61.84 50.11
CA LEU A 3 8.02 61.00 48.96
C LEU A 3 8.61 59.63 49.34
N ALA A 4 7.93 58.59 48.81
CA ALA A 4 8.42 57.27 48.38
C ALA A 4 8.78 56.22 49.47
N ALA A 5 8.61 54.91 49.30
CA ALA A 5 8.48 54.14 48.06
C ALA A 5 7.59 52.90 48.22
N ALA A 6 6.93 52.54 47.11
CA ALA A 6 6.16 51.32 46.91
C ALA A 6 7.08 50.09 46.83
N LEU A 7 6.68 49.00 47.50
CA LEU A 7 7.22 47.65 47.28
C LEU A 7 6.21 46.87 46.46
N LEU A 8 6.43 46.83 45.15
CA LEU A 8 5.74 45.92 44.23
C LEU A 8 6.51 44.59 44.25
N ALA A 9 5.90 43.55 44.80
CA ALA A 9 6.43 42.19 44.72
C ALA A 9 6.05 41.60 43.36
N THR A 10 6.97 41.67 42.40
CA THR A 10 6.80 41.00 41.10
C THR A 10 7.20 39.53 41.26
N ALA A 11 6.21 38.65 41.39
CA ALA A 11 6.41 37.21 41.29
C ALA A 11 6.69 36.85 39.82
N VAL A 12 7.95 36.54 39.51
CA VAL A 12 8.33 35.94 38.23
C VAL A 12 7.99 34.44 38.32
N LEU A 13 6.82 34.06 37.81
CA LEU A 13 6.49 32.66 37.53
C LEU A 13 7.29 32.22 36.31
N SER A 14 8.41 31.56 36.55
CA SER A 14 9.15 30.80 35.54
C SER A 14 8.30 29.61 35.11
N VAL A 15 7.53 29.78 34.04
CA VAL A 15 6.93 28.66 33.31
C VAL A 15 8.07 27.92 32.62
N ALA A 16 8.67 26.98 33.33
CA ALA A 16 9.51 25.95 32.72
C ALA A 16 8.59 25.09 31.85
N GLY A 17 8.41 25.50 30.60
CA GLY A 17 7.82 24.65 29.59
C GLY A 17 8.66 23.39 29.51
N CYS A 18 8.08 22.26 29.94
CA CYS A 18 8.59 20.94 29.60
C CYS A 18 8.56 20.80 28.08
N CYS A 19 9.60 21.28 27.41
CA CYS A 19 9.97 20.78 26.10
C CYS A 19 10.50 19.37 26.32
N THR A 20 9.61 18.38 26.42
CA THR A 20 10.00 16.99 26.24
C THR A 20 10.48 16.86 24.81
N ALA A 21 11.78 17.09 24.60
CA ALA A 21 12.47 16.70 23.40
C ALA A 21 12.23 15.20 23.25
N ARG A 22 11.40 14.84 22.27
CA ARG A 22 11.10 13.45 21.94
C ARG A 22 12.45 12.85 21.55
N SER A 23 13.01 11.99 22.41
CA SER A 23 14.27 11.32 22.10
C SER A 23 14.00 10.39 20.92
N VAL A 24 14.39 10.81 19.71
CA VAL A 24 14.32 9.97 18.53
C VAL A 24 15.25 8.80 18.77
N GLN A 25 14.69 7.60 18.95
CA GLN A 25 15.52 6.41 19.14
C GLN A 25 16.32 6.15 17.86
N PRO A 26 17.58 5.68 18.00
CA PRO A 26 18.38 5.35 16.83
C PRO A 26 17.66 4.27 16.02
N PRO A 27 17.72 4.36 14.69
CA PRO A 27 17.04 3.43 13.81
C PRO A 27 17.62 2.02 13.95
N MET A 28 16.73 1.03 13.97
CA MET A 28 17.07 -0.39 13.87
C MET A 28 18.02 -0.67 12.68
N GLY A 29 18.90 -1.66 12.83
CA GLY A 29 19.76 -2.12 11.74
C GLY A 29 18.95 -2.72 10.58
N ILE A 30 19.44 -2.58 9.35
CA ILE A 30 18.72 -3.09 8.17
C ILE A 30 18.53 -4.62 8.22
N GLU A 31 19.51 -5.37 8.72
CA GLU A 31 19.41 -6.83 8.82
C GLU A 31 18.41 -7.29 9.88
N GLU A 32 18.30 -6.55 10.99
CA GLU A 32 17.29 -6.81 12.00
C GLU A 32 15.88 -6.51 11.46
N PHE A 33 15.71 -5.38 10.76
CA PHE A 33 14.45 -5.06 10.08
C PHE A 33 14.09 -6.12 9.03
N ARG A 34 15.06 -6.58 8.24
CA ARG A 34 14.86 -7.67 7.27
C ARG A 34 14.38 -8.95 7.93
N SER A 35 14.96 -9.33 9.07
CA SER A 35 14.55 -10.52 9.81
C SER A 35 13.10 -10.40 10.31
N LEU A 36 12.73 -9.26 10.90
CA LEU A 36 11.35 -9.01 11.34
C LEU A 36 10.36 -9.01 10.18
N GLN A 37 10.74 -8.40 9.05
CA GLN A 37 9.91 -8.36 7.86
C GLN A 37 9.77 -9.75 7.23
N ALA A 38 10.83 -10.57 7.19
CA ALA A 38 10.75 -11.94 6.70
C ALA A 38 9.75 -12.77 7.51
N SER A 39 9.82 -12.70 8.85
CA SER A 39 8.85 -13.38 9.71
C SER A 39 7.40 -12.90 9.50
N ARG A 40 7.18 -11.61 9.18
CA ARG A 40 5.85 -11.07 8.84
C ARG A 40 5.36 -11.62 7.50
N VAL A 41 6.23 -11.65 6.50
CA VAL A 41 5.95 -12.15 5.15
C VAL A 41 5.59 -13.64 5.17
N GLU A 42 6.31 -14.45 5.95
CA GLU A 42 6.03 -15.88 6.09
C GLU A 42 4.63 -16.16 6.64
N ARG A 43 4.18 -15.37 7.62
CA ARG A 43 2.83 -15.52 8.19
C ARG A 43 1.71 -14.93 7.33
N THR A 44 2.06 -14.22 6.26
CA THR A 44 1.11 -13.63 5.29
C THR A 44 1.20 -14.31 3.93
N ALA A 45 1.64 -15.58 3.91
CA ALA A 45 1.82 -16.34 2.68
C ALA A 45 0.52 -16.55 1.89
N ALA A 46 -0.63 -16.66 2.56
CA ALA A 46 -1.94 -16.84 1.93
C ALA A 46 -2.99 -15.98 2.65
N ILE A 47 -3.34 -14.84 2.05
CA ILE A 47 -4.27 -13.88 2.64
C ILE A 47 -5.30 -13.38 1.62
N THR A 48 -6.52 -13.17 2.07
CA THR A 48 -7.56 -12.49 1.32
C THR A 48 -8.06 -11.29 2.10
N ALA A 49 -8.51 -10.25 1.42
CA ALA A 49 -9.17 -9.10 2.03
C ALA A 49 -10.31 -8.61 1.14
N THR A 50 -11.37 -8.11 1.76
CA THR A 50 -12.43 -7.36 1.08
C THR A 50 -12.14 -5.86 1.21
N GLY A 51 -12.84 -5.02 0.47
CA GLY A 51 -12.49 -3.61 0.48
C GLY A 51 -13.34 -2.73 -0.40
N THR A 52 -12.92 -1.49 -0.52
CA THR A 52 -13.51 -0.48 -1.39
C THR A 52 -12.38 0.27 -2.09
N LEU A 53 -12.54 0.50 -3.40
CA LEU A 53 -11.72 1.41 -4.17
C LEU A 53 -12.55 2.64 -4.49
N GLU A 54 -12.11 3.80 -3.99
CA GLU A 54 -12.70 5.10 -4.30
C GLU A 54 -11.83 5.83 -5.33
N LEU A 55 -12.42 6.21 -6.45
CA LEU A 55 -11.76 6.96 -7.51
C LEU A 55 -12.28 8.40 -7.54
N ARG A 56 -11.36 9.36 -7.58
CA ARG A 56 -11.63 10.80 -7.73
C ARG A 56 -10.78 11.32 -8.89
N TRP A 57 -11.38 12.09 -9.80
CA TRP A 57 -10.64 12.74 -10.88
C TRP A 57 -11.31 14.04 -11.29
N ARG A 58 -10.57 14.90 -11.99
CA ARG A 58 -11.07 16.15 -12.53
C ARG A 58 -10.79 16.20 -14.03
N ASP A 59 -11.80 16.58 -14.81
CA ASP A 59 -11.66 16.84 -16.24
C ASP A 59 -12.35 18.15 -16.64
N SER A 60 -12.46 18.42 -17.95
CA SER A 60 -13.10 19.63 -18.48
C SER A 60 -14.58 19.78 -18.09
N SER A 61 -15.23 18.70 -17.66
CA SER A 61 -16.63 18.65 -17.23
C SER A 61 -16.78 18.84 -15.72
N GLY A 62 -15.68 18.85 -14.96
CA GLY A 62 -15.68 19.09 -13.51
C GLY A 62 -15.02 17.98 -12.70
N GLU A 63 -15.39 17.91 -11.42
CA GLU A 63 -14.95 16.87 -10.50
C GLU A 63 -15.85 15.64 -10.58
N HIS A 64 -15.24 14.47 -10.45
CA HIS A 64 -15.92 13.19 -10.53
C HIS A 64 -15.53 12.29 -9.37
N PHE A 65 -16.45 11.39 -9.00
CA PHE A 65 -16.28 10.41 -7.95
C PHE A 65 -16.92 9.07 -8.36
N GLU A 66 -16.22 7.98 -8.11
CA GLU A 66 -16.68 6.62 -8.34
C GLU A 66 -16.22 5.71 -7.20
N SER A 67 -17.01 4.68 -6.87
CA SER A 67 -16.69 3.74 -5.80
C SER A 67 -17.07 2.32 -6.19
N VAL A 68 -16.15 1.39 -6.00
CA VAL A 68 -16.33 -0.03 -6.31
C VAL A 68 -15.90 -0.90 -5.13
N GLU A 69 -16.55 -2.05 -4.97
CA GLU A 69 -16.10 -3.09 -4.05
C GLU A 69 -14.80 -3.71 -4.58
N ALA A 70 -13.87 -3.99 -3.67
CA ALA A 70 -12.62 -4.67 -3.95
C ALA A 70 -12.56 -6.01 -3.23
N GLN A 71 -12.02 -7.03 -3.91
CA GLN A 71 -11.62 -8.28 -3.30
C GLN A 71 -10.21 -8.61 -3.73
N TRP A 72 -9.34 -8.86 -2.77
CA TRP A 72 -7.94 -9.11 -2.98
C TRP A 72 -7.55 -10.49 -2.47
N TRP A 73 -6.65 -11.13 -3.19
CA TRP A 73 -6.04 -12.41 -2.83
C TRP A 73 -4.55 -12.33 -3.07
N LEU A 74 -3.79 -12.89 -2.14
CA LEU A 74 -2.37 -13.12 -2.23
C LEU A 74 -2.11 -14.56 -1.81
N GLU A 75 -1.42 -15.30 -2.65
CA GLU A 75 -0.85 -16.60 -2.37
C GLU A 75 0.60 -16.60 -2.85
N ARG A 76 1.52 -16.73 -1.90
CA ARG A 76 2.95 -16.68 -2.15
C ARG A 76 3.46 -18.01 -2.73
N PRO A 77 4.52 -17.97 -3.56
CA PRO A 77 5.35 -16.80 -3.85
C PRO A 77 4.75 -15.78 -4.83
N ASP A 78 3.91 -16.20 -5.79
CA ASP A 78 3.73 -15.42 -7.02
C ASP A 78 2.28 -15.20 -7.47
N SER A 79 1.28 -15.74 -6.78
CA SER A 79 -0.13 -15.65 -7.18
C SER A 79 -0.83 -14.52 -6.45
N MET A 80 -1.47 -13.62 -7.19
CA MET A 80 -2.30 -12.58 -6.59
C MET A 80 -3.36 -12.09 -7.56
N ALA A 81 -4.47 -11.60 -7.01
CA ALA A 81 -5.52 -11.00 -7.79
C ALA A 81 -6.26 -9.90 -7.03
N LEU A 82 -6.77 -8.93 -7.78
CA LEU A 82 -7.67 -7.88 -7.34
C LEU A 82 -8.90 -7.88 -8.25
N LEU A 83 -10.06 -8.18 -7.68
CA LEU A 83 -11.36 -8.13 -8.35
C LEU A 83 -12.09 -6.87 -7.93
N LEU A 84 -12.52 -6.08 -8.90
CA LEU A 84 -13.35 -4.89 -8.71
C LEU A 84 -14.80 -5.19 -9.10
N LYS A 85 -15.76 -4.83 -8.26
CA LYS A 85 -17.20 -5.05 -8.47
C LYS A 85 -18.01 -3.79 -8.20
N LYS A 86 -19.10 -3.60 -8.93
CA LYS A 86 -20.05 -2.51 -8.68
C LYS A 86 -21.46 -3.05 -8.80
N LEU A 87 -22.28 -2.84 -7.77
CA LEU A 87 -23.70 -3.26 -7.74
C LEU A 87 -23.92 -4.74 -8.12
N GLY A 88 -23.02 -5.62 -7.68
CA GLY A 88 -23.07 -7.06 -7.98
C GLY A 88 -22.48 -7.46 -9.35
N GLU A 89 -22.14 -6.51 -10.21
CA GLU A 89 -21.46 -6.77 -11.48
C GLU A 89 -19.94 -6.75 -11.32
N ARG A 90 -19.25 -7.67 -12.00
CA ARG A 90 -17.78 -7.71 -12.03
C ARG A 90 -17.28 -6.75 -13.08
N MET A 91 -16.40 -5.84 -12.68
CA MET A 91 -15.95 -4.73 -13.52
C MET A 91 -14.60 -5.03 -14.16
N ALA A 92 -13.63 -5.38 -13.32
CA ALA A 92 -12.28 -5.69 -13.76
C ALA A 92 -11.65 -6.71 -12.82
N LEU A 93 -10.76 -7.53 -13.36
CA LEU A 93 -9.94 -8.46 -12.61
C LEU A 93 -8.49 -8.25 -13.03
N ALA A 94 -7.66 -7.79 -12.11
CA ALA A 94 -6.22 -7.72 -12.31
C ALA A 94 -5.57 -8.86 -11.55
N GLY A 95 -4.59 -9.53 -12.15
CA GLY A 95 -3.87 -10.58 -11.46
C GLY A 95 -2.43 -10.71 -11.91
N ARG A 96 -1.72 -11.57 -11.20
CA ARG A 96 -0.37 -12.00 -11.53
C ARG A 96 -0.21 -13.45 -11.12
N ASP A 97 0.56 -14.19 -11.92
CA ASP A 97 1.09 -15.50 -11.56
C ASP A 97 2.64 -15.51 -11.61
N HIS A 98 3.23 -16.71 -11.61
CA HIS A 98 4.67 -16.94 -11.69
C HIS A 98 5.35 -16.27 -12.90
N HIS A 99 4.62 -16.02 -13.98
CA HIS A 99 5.19 -15.61 -15.25
C HIS A 99 4.79 -14.19 -15.64
N GLU A 100 3.53 -13.81 -15.44
CA GLU A 100 2.95 -12.64 -16.09
C GLU A 100 1.97 -11.91 -15.18
N ALA A 101 1.90 -10.59 -15.34
CA ALA A 101 0.77 -9.80 -14.85
C ALA A 101 -0.26 -9.64 -15.97
N TRP A 102 -1.52 -9.47 -15.60
CA TRP A 102 -2.61 -9.35 -16.56
C TRP A 102 -3.79 -8.57 -15.97
N MET A 103 -4.65 -8.08 -16.85
CA MET A 103 -5.90 -7.41 -16.53
C MET A 103 -6.99 -7.92 -17.45
N ILE A 104 -8.17 -8.16 -16.90
CA ILE A 104 -9.37 -8.54 -17.64
C ILE A 104 -10.42 -7.46 -17.42
N ASP A 105 -10.85 -6.79 -18.50
CA ASP A 105 -12.07 -5.98 -18.51
C ASP A 105 -13.27 -6.91 -18.67
N LEU A 106 -14.15 -6.90 -17.66
CA LEU A 106 -15.31 -7.78 -17.58
C LEU A 106 -16.60 -7.08 -18.05
N ARG A 107 -16.53 -5.79 -18.41
CA ARG A 107 -17.65 -5.02 -18.97
C ARG A 107 -18.05 -5.45 -20.39
N PRO A 108 -17.12 -5.61 -21.35
CA PRO A 108 -17.49 -6.00 -22.70
C PRO A 108 -17.94 -7.47 -22.77
N LYS A 109 -18.70 -7.79 -23.82
CA LYS A 109 -19.10 -9.16 -24.17
C LYS A 109 -18.58 -9.46 -25.58
N PRO A 110 -17.53 -10.29 -25.74
CA PRO A 110 -16.81 -11.05 -24.71
C PRO A 110 -15.89 -10.19 -23.82
N PRO A 111 -15.48 -10.69 -22.64
CA PRO A 111 -14.45 -10.06 -21.81
C PRO A 111 -13.12 -9.90 -22.56
N GLN A 112 -12.37 -8.85 -22.23
CA GLN A 112 -11.09 -8.55 -22.87
C GLN A 112 -9.93 -8.78 -21.90
N LEU A 113 -9.00 -9.65 -22.28
CA LEU A 113 -7.76 -9.93 -21.54
C LEU A 113 -6.60 -9.12 -22.12
N ARG A 114 -5.89 -8.40 -21.26
CA ARG A 114 -4.62 -7.74 -21.52
C ARG A 114 -3.52 -8.37 -20.68
N VAL A 115 -2.49 -8.91 -21.33
CA VAL A 115 -1.25 -9.35 -20.66
C VAL A 115 -0.32 -8.16 -20.53
N ILE A 116 0.33 -8.02 -19.38
CA ILE A 116 1.24 -6.93 -19.06
C ILE A 116 2.65 -7.51 -19.03
N THR A 117 3.37 -7.30 -20.14
CA THR A 117 4.79 -7.64 -20.24
C THR A 117 5.63 -6.61 -19.50
N GLN A 118 6.75 -7.04 -18.93
CA GLN A 118 7.70 -6.15 -18.28
C GLN A 118 8.18 -5.07 -19.25
N GLY A 119 8.14 -3.81 -18.83
CA GLY A 119 8.45 -2.64 -19.67
C GLY A 119 7.30 -2.16 -20.56
N GLN A 120 6.14 -2.83 -20.50
CA GLN A 120 4.88 -2.41 -21.14
C GLN A 120 3.77 -2.22 -20.11
N GLU A 121 4.15 -1.86 -18.88
CA GLU A 121 3.20 -1.54 -17.83
C GLU A 121 2.28 -0.40 -18.30
N PRO A 122 0.97 -0.47 -18.01
CA PRO A 122 0.06 0.61 -18.34
C PRO A 122 0.50 1.89 -17.66
N GLU A 123 0.43 3.02 -18.35
CA GLU A 123 0.72 4.33 -17.77
C GLU A 123 -0.41 4.79 -16.82
N GLY A 124 -0.11 5.81 -16.01
CA GLY A 124 -1.07 6.42 -15.11
C GLY A 124 -1.49 5.53 -13.92
N TRP A 125 -2.73 5.67 -13.47
CA TRP A 125 -3.21 4.98 -12.26
C TRP A 125 -3.31 3.46 -12.44
N ALA A 126 -3.49 2.99 -13.68
CA ALA A 126 -3.53 1.57 -13.98
C ALA A 126 -2.20 0.88 -13.64
N GLN A 127 -1.08 1.61 -13.74
CA GLN A 127 0.22 1.16 -13.25
C GLN A 127 0.20 0.91 -11.75
N ALA A 128 -0.35 1.86 -11.00
CA ALA A 128 -0.34 1.82 -9.54
C ALA A 128 -1.30 0.76 -8.99
N LEU A 129 -2.38 0.45 -9.72
CA LEU A 129 -3.32 -0.63 -9.41
C LEU A 129 -2.85 -2.02 -9.85
N LEU A 130 -1.66 -2.14 -10.46
CA LEU A 130 -1.16 -3.45 -10.80
C LEU A 130 -0.98 -4.29 -9.52
N PRO A 131 -1.49 -5.53 -9.49
CA PRO A 131 -1.47 -6.36 -8.30
C PRO A 131 -0.08 -6.49 -7.66
N MET A 132 1.01 -6.49 -8.45
CA MET A 132 2.37 -6.65 -7.94
C MET A 132 2.86 -5.53 -7.01
N HIS A 133 2.16 -4.40 -7.00
CA HIS A 133 2.46 -3.28 -6.12
C HIS A 133 1.81 -3.45 -4.75
N LEU A 134 0.64 -4.11 -4.68
CA LEU A 134 -0.12 -4.24 -3.44
C LEU A 134 0.66 -4.92 -2.32
N PRO A 135 1.39 -6.04 -2.51
CA PRO A 135 2.18 -6.61 -1.43
C PRO A 135 3.18 -5.62 -0.82
N TRP A 136 3.80 -4.77 -1.65
CA TRP A 136 4.73 -3.75 -1.18
C TRP A 136 4.01 -2.64 -0.42
N LEU A 137 2.94 -2.12 -1.03
CA LEU A 137 2.09 -1.08 -0.44
C LEU A 137 1.41 -1.55 0.84
N LEU A 138 1.24 -2.86 1.04
CA LEU A 138 0.64 -3.43 2.25
C LEU A 138 1.70 -3.93 3.25
N GLY A 139 2.99 -3.71 2.99
CA GLY A 139 4.06 -4.13 3.90
C GLY A 139 4.16 -5.66 4.08
N VAL A 140 3.68 -6.45 3.11
CA VAL A 140 3.74 -7.92 3.10
C VAL A 140 4.60 -8.47 1.95
N ALA A 141 5.33 -7.59 1.26
CA ALA A 141 6.34 -7.95 0.28
C ALA A 141 7.65 -8.43 0.95
N PRO A 142 8.37 -9.37 0.32
CA PRO A 142 9.74 -9.67 0.72
C PRO A 142 10.62 -8.46 0.38
N LEU A 143 11.63 -8.20 1.22
CA LEU A 143 12.59 -7.13 0.93
C LEU A 143 13.68 -7.62 -0.03
N PRO A 144 14.19 -6.77 -0.94
CA PRO A 144 15.34 -7.11 -1.76
C PRO A 144 16.59 -7.37 -0.91
N THR A 145 17.42 -8.31 -1.37
CA THR A 145 18.71 -8.67 -0.74
C THR A 145 19.76 -7.58 -0.90
N ALA A 146 19.67 -6.76 -1.96
CA ALA A 146 20.54 -5.62 -2.20
C ALA A 146 20.44 -4.59 -1.05
N GLN A 147 21.55 -3.95 -0.69
CA GLN A 147 21.54 -2.93 0.37
C GLN A 147 20.73 -1.71 -0.07
N PRO A 148 19.78 -1.22 0.75
CA PRO A 148 19.01 -0.03 0.42
C PRO A 148 19.78 1.26 0.64
N GLN A 149 19.32 2.32 -0.03
CA GLN A 149 19.58 3.67 0.43
C GLN A 149 18.72 3.96 1.66
N ARG A 150 19.32 4.55 2.71
CA ARG A 150 18.65 4.81 3.98
C ARG A 150 18.54 6.30 4.25
N SER A 151 17.38 6.71 4.75
CA SER A 151 17.13 8.06 5.25
C SER A 151 16.20 8.03 6.46
N TRP A 152 16.07 9.17 7.13
CA TRP A 152 15.27 9.33 8.34
C TRP A 152 14.50 10.64 8.22
N ASP A 153 13.23 10.62 8.56
CA ASP A 153 12.42 11.84 8.64
C ASP A 153 12.32 12.37 10.07
N GLU A 154 11.78 13.58 10.18
CA GLU A 154 11.60 14.29 11.46
C GLU A 154 10.61 13.58 12.39
N ASP A 155 9.74 12.74 11.83
CA ASP A 155 8.77 11.91 12.56
C ASP A 155 9.39 10.65 13.16
N GLY A 156 10.66 10.37 12.85
CA GLY A 156 11.41 9.23 13.35
C GLY A 156 11.15 7.93 12.59
N LEU A 157 10.59 7.99 11.38
CA LEU A 157 10.55 6.84 10.48
C LEU A 157 11.91 6.67 9.80
N ALA A 158 12.42 5.45 9.86
CA ALA A 158 13.54 5.03 9.05
C ALA A 158 13.02 4.58 7.69
N TRP A 159 13.49 5.22 6.62
CA TRP A 159 13.18 4.85 5.25
C TRP A 159 14.29 3.99 4.67
N SER A 160 13.91 2.94 3.94
CA SER A 160 14.82 2.29 3.00
C SER A 160 14.22 2.18 1.62
N SER A 161 15.07 2.47 0.63
CA SER A 161 14.72 2.58 -0.77
C SER A 161 15.55 1.65 -1.64
N TRP A 162 14.89 1.00 -2.59
CA TRP A 162 15.43 0.09 -3.59
C TRP A 162 14.93 0.50 -4.98
N GLY A 163 15.54 1.53 -5.55
CA GLY A 163 15.11 2.07 -6.84
C GLY A 163 13.70 2.67 -6.77
N ASP A 164 12.74 2.00 -7.42
CA ASP A 164 11.35 2.42 -7.57
C ASP A 164 10.50 2.22 -6.29
N ARG A 165 11.07 1.63 -5.24
CA ARG A 165 10.30 1.21 -4.06
C ARG A 165 10.95 1.68 -2.78
N ALA A 166 10.15 2.20 -1.86
CA ALA A 166 10.61 2.49 -0.52
C ALA A 166 9.58 2.10 0.54
N ILE A 167 10.07 1.75 1.72
CA ILE A 167 9.27 1.42 2.90
C ILE A 167 9.85 2.19 4.10
N GLY A 168 8.96 2.82 4.86
CA GLY A 168 9.26 3.51 6.10
C GLY A 168 8.82 2.66 7.28
N TRP A 169 9.66 2.56 8.32
CA TRP A 169 9.38 1.75 9.50
C TRP A 169 9.78 2.46 10.80
N ASP A 170 9.13 2.07 11.89
CA ASP A 170 9.42 2.59 13.22
C ASP A 170 10.64 1.89 13.87
N HIS A 171 11.06 2.40 15.02
CA HIS A 171 12.15 1.82 15.82
C HIS A 171 11.93 0.37 16.27
N LEU A 172 10.69 -0.16 16.20
CA LEU A 172 10.37 -1.56 16.48
C LEU A 172 10.37 -2.43 15.22
N GLY A 173 10.78 -1.89 14.08
CA GLY A 173 10.80 -2.61 12.80
C GLY A 173 9.41 -2.85 12.23
N ARG A 174 8.40 -2.08 12.65
CA ARG A 174 7.05 -2.15 12.09
C ARG A 174 6.95 -1.23 10.87
N PRO A 175 6.54 -1.74 9.69
CA PRO A 175 6.21 -0.88 8.57
C PRO A 175 5.16 0.17 8.96
N ARG A 176 5.41 1.42 8.60
CA ARG A 176 4.52 2.58 8.86
C ARG A 176 4.07 3.26 7.60
N ALA A 177 4.89 3.20 6.55
CA ALA A 177 4.55 3.73 5.25
C ALA A 177 5.22 2.92 4.13
N ALA A 178 4.64 2.95 2.95
CA ALA A 178 5.26 2.42 1.74
C ALA A 178 5.00 3.37 0.58
N ARG A 179 5.91 3.41 -0.40
CA ARG A 179 5.73 4.19 -1.62
C ARG A 179 6.35 3.50 -2.83
N ILE A 180 5.76 3.79 -3.99
CA ILE A 180 6.28 3.41 -5.31
C ILE A 180 6.53 4.68 -6.10
N LEU A 181 7.67 4.70 -6.76
CA LEU A 181 8.16 5.75 -7.61
C LEU A 181 8.17 5.27 -9.06
N VAL A 182 7.79 6.14 -9.97
CA VAL A 182 8.06 5.98 -11.41
C VAL A 182 8.94 7.15 -11.79
N GLU A 183 10.16 6.84 -12.23
CA GLU A 183 11.25 7.82 -12.33
C GLU A 183 11.50 8.42 -10.94
N ASP A 184 11.16 9.70 -10.73
CA ASP A 184 11.29 10.41 -9.46
C ASP A 184 9.93 10.85 -8.87
N ARG A 185 8.81 10.37 -9.45
CA ARG A 185 7.45 10.75 -9.04
C ARG A 185 6.82 9.66 -8.18
N ILE A 186 6.24 10.05 -7.05
CA ILE A 186 5.46 9.13 -6.21
C ILE A 186 4.12 8.86 -6.89
N VAL A 187 3.92 7.62 -7.36
CA VAL A 187 2.67 7.17 -8.01
C VAL A 187 1.75 6.39 -7.08
N ALA A 188 2.30 5.85 -5.99
CA ALA A 188 1.53 5.15 -4.98
C ALA A 188 2.14 5.34 -3.60
N THR A 189 1.28 5.47 -2.60
CA THR A 189 1.64 5.53 -1.19
C THR A 189 0.70 4.68 -0.36
N SER A 190 1.17 4.19 0.77
CA SER A 190 0.32 3.64 1.81
C SER A 190 0.73 4.18 3.16
N GLN A 191 -0.27 4.45 3.99
CA GLN A 191 -0.11 4.63 5.43
C GLN A 191 -0.48 3.31 6.13
N LEU A 192 0.52 2.69 6.76
CA LEU A 192 0.42 1.35 7.34
C LEU A 192 0.01 1.40 8.82
N ASP A 193 -0.30 2.60 9.34
CA ASP A 193 -0.39 2.83 10.77
C ASP A 193 -1.71 3.39 11.31
N ALA A 194 -2.68 3.65 10.43
CA ALA A 194 -3.96 4.26 10.77
C ALA A 194 -4.94 3.34 11.56
N GLY A 195 -4.43 2.45 12.44
CA GLY A 195 -5.25 1.65 13.37
C GLY A 195 -5.76 0.32 12.82
N GLN A 196 -5.10 -0.23 11.80
CA GLN A 196 -5.60 -1.37 11.03
C GLN A 196 -4.74 -2.64 11.09
N TRP A 197 -3.85 -2.75 12.07
CA TRP A 197 -3.21 -4.05 12.34
C TRP A 197 -4.26 -5.00 12.93
N ARG A 198 -4.48 -6.12 12.24
CA ARG A 198 -5.26 -7.24 12.75
C ARG A 198 -4.32 -8.39 13.05
N THR A 199 -4.51 -9.03 14.19
CA THR A 199 -3.76 -10.25 14.46
C THR A 199 -4.45 -11.40 13.74
N LEU A 200 -3.78 -11.96 12.74
CA LEU A 200 -4.19 -13.17 12.05
C LEU A 200 -3.13 -14.23 12.34
N GLU A 201 -3.52 -15.34 12.97
CA GLU A 201 -2.60 -16.44 13.35
C GLU A 201 -1.36 -15.97 14.14
N GLY A 202 -1.54 -14.98 15.01
CA GLY A 202 -0.44 -14.41 15.80
C GLY A 202 0.53 -13.51 15.00
N ALA A 203 0.21 -13.19 13.75
CA ALA A 203 0.90 -12.21 12.93
C ALA A 203 0.10 -10.91 12.87
N GLU A 204 0.77 -9.77 13.02
CA GLU A 204 0.13 -8.50 12.66
C GLU A 204 0.03 -8.42 11.12
N VAL A 205 -1.20 -8.56 10.62
CA VAL A 205 -1.55 -8.44 9.21
C VAL A 205 -2.25 -7.10 9.01
N LEU A 206 -1.87 -6.43 7.93
CA LEU A 206 -2.31 -5.10 7.63
C LEU A 206 -3.71 -5.14 6.97
N CYS A 207 -4.72 -4.51 7.56
CA CYS A 207 -5.75 -3.87 6.73
C CYS A 207 -5.15 -2.54 6.25
N GLY A 208 -5.11 -2.35 4.93
CA GLY A 208 -4.33 -1.27 4.34
C GLY A 208 -5.23 -0.21 3.72
N HIS A 209 -4.82 1.04 3.90
CA HIS A 209 -5.19 2.12 3.00
C HIS A 209 -3.99 2.40 2.10
N CYS A 210 -4.20 2.32 0.78
CA CYS A 210 -3.23 2.81 -0.17
C CYS A 210 -3.89 3.83 -1.09
N THR A 211 -3.18 4.95 -1.28
CA THR A 211 -3.55 6.02 -2.20
C THR A 211 -2.66 5.90 -3.41
N LEU A 212 -3.30 5.83 -4.56
CA LEU A 212 -2.69 5.78 -5.89
C LEU A 212 -2.95 7.13 -6.54
N ARG A 213 -1.93 7.72 -7.16
CA ARG A 213 -2.01 9.03 -7.77
C ARG A 213 -1.64 8.92 -9.24
N SER A 214 -2.44 9.56 -10.09
CA SER A 214 -2.06 9.85 -11.47
C SER A 214 -1.89 11.36 -11.61
N PRO A 215 -0.64 11.87 -11.52
CA PRO A 215 -0.37 13.30 -11.67
C PRO A 215 -0.83 13.85 -13.02
N GLU A 216 -0.78 13.02 -14.05
CA GLU A 216 -1.14 13.38 -15.43
C GLU A 216 -2.64 13.58 -15.65
N HIS A 217 -3.46 13.00 -14.78
CA HIS A 217 -4.93 13.04 -14.89
C HIS A 217 -5.60 13.76 -13.72
N ASP A 218 -4.83 14.42 -12.85
CA ASP A 218 -5.34 15.03 -11.59
C ASP A 218 -6.30 14.09 -10.85
N ALA A 219 -5.89 12.83 -10.72
CA ALA A 219 -6.73 11.74 -10.24
C ALA A 219 -6.10 10.99 -9.06
N THR A 220 -6.94 10.55 -8.13
CA THR A 220 -6.58 9.74 -6.98
C THR A 220 -7.47 8.51 -6.86
N ALA A 221 -6.89 7.36 -6.59
CA ALA A 221 -7.62 6.15 -6.22
C ALA A 221 -7.22 5.68 -4.84
N ASP A 222 -8.17 5.63 -3.91
CA ASP A 222 -7.98 5.18 -2.54
C ASP A 222 -8.52 3.76 -2.40
N LEU A 223 -7.62 2.79 -2.27
CA LEU A 223 -7.98 1.41 -1.98
C LEU A 223 -7.91 1.19 -0.48
N TYR A 224 -9.05 0.85 0.09
CA TYR A 224 -9.19 0.44 1.46
C TYR A 224 -9.49 -1.05 1.52
N LEU A 225 -8.65 -1.80 2.21
CA LEU A 225 -8.87 -3.21 2.48
C LEU A 225 -9.30 -3.36 3.94
N TYR A 226 -10.40 -4.05 4.16
CA TYR A 226 -10.99 -4.36 5.45
C TYR A 226 -11.09 -5.90 5.54
N GLU A 227 -11.05 -6.48 6.74
CA GLU A 227 -11.28 -7.94 6.92
C GLU A 227 -10.23 -8.88 6.27
N PRO A 228 -8.93 -8.76 6.58
CA PRO A 228 -7.97 -9.77 6.17
C PRO A 228 -8.28 -11.13 6.80
N ALA A 229 -8.21 -12.20 6.01
CA ALA A 229 -8.39 -13.58 6.44
C ALA A 229 -7.32 -14.49 5.82
N SER A 230 -6.85 -15.48 6.59
CA SER A 230 -5.94 -16.52 6.10
C SER A 230 -6.73 -17.60 5.37
N PHE A 231 -6.06 -18.32 4.49
CA PHE A 231 -6.59 -19.52 3.88
C PHE A 231 -5.49 -20.54 3.65
N GLU A 232 -5.86 -21.81 3.50
CA GLU A 232 -4.90 -22.87 3.17
C GLU A 232 -4.34 -22.65 1.74
N PRO A 233 -3.01 -22.57 1.57
CA PRO A 233 -2.41 -22.55 0.23
C PRO A 233 -2.92 -23.71 -0.63
N GLY A 234 -3.18 -23.44 -1.91
CA GLY A 234 -3.75 -24.40 -2.85
C GLY A 234 -5.27 -24.62 -2.70
N SER A 235 -5.94 -23.90 -1.79
CA SER A 235 -7.40 -23.92 -1.69
C SER A 235 -8.03 -23.35 -2.97
N LYS A 236 -8.47 -24.28 -3.85
CA LYS A 236 -9.05 -24.00 -5.18
C LYS A 236 -10.32 -23.13 -5.15
N ASP A 237 -10.92 -22.95 -3.98
CA ASP A 237 -12.19 -22.24 -3.82
C ASP A 237 -12.02 -20.73 -3.63
N LYS A 238 -10.83 -20.25 -3.26
CA LYS A 238 -10.61 -18.84 -2.90
C LYS A 238 -9.73 -18.08 -3.86
N VAL A 239 -8.61 -18.68 -4.27
CA VAL A 239 -7.89 -18.19 -5.44
C VAL A 239 -8.74 -18.67 -6.60
N LEU A 240 -9.54 -17.76 -7.15
CA LEU A 240 -10.21 -17.94 -8.44
C LEU A 240 -9.33 -18.84 -9.31
N LYS A 241 -9.91 -19.75 -10.09
CA LYS A 241 -9.18 -20.52 -11.11
C LYS A 241 -8.67 -19.55 -12.18
N LEU A 242 -7.79 -18.64 -11.81
CA LEU A 242 -7.38 -17.43 -12.52
C LEU A 242 -6.57 -17.84 -13.74
N ALA A 243 -5.69 -18.84 -13.55
CA ALA A 243 -5.02 -19.53 -14.64
C ALA A 243 -6.04 -20.14 -15.61
N GLU A 244 -7.04 -20.90 -15.13
CA GLU A 244 -8.05 -21.50 -16.01
C GLU A 244 -8.94 -20.45 -16.70
N LEU A 245 -9.30 -19.35 -16.02
CA LEU A 245 -10.08 -18.25 -16.55
C LEU A 245 -9.28 -17.49 -17.62
N ARG A 246 -7.99 -17.25 -17.38
CA ARG A 246 -7.07 -16.69 -18.36
C ARG A 246 -6.95 -17.62 -19.56
N ASP A 247 -6.68 -18.90 -19.35
CA ASP A 247 -6.49 -19.88 -20.43
C ASP A 247 -7.77 -20.05 -21.27
N ALA A 248 -8.95 -19.79 -20.68
CA ALA A 248 -10.23 -19.75 -21.39
C ALA A 248 -10.48 -18.46 -22.19
N LEU A 249 -9.79 -17.36 -21.87
CA LEU A 249 -9.89 -16.08 -22.57
C LEU A 249 -8.74 -15.97 -23.57
N GLN A 250 -9.05 -15.93 -24.87
CA GLN A 250 -8.02 -15.66 -25.87
C GLN A 250 -7.53 -14.22 -25.69
N PRO A 251 -6.23 -13.98 -25.43
CA PRO A 251 -5.71 -12.63 -25.24
C PRO A 251 -5.86 -11.84 -26.54
N GLU A 252 -6.54 -10.69 -26.48
CA GLU A 252 -6.33 -9.66 -27.49
C GLU A 252 -4.96 -9.05 -27.19
N VAL A 253 -3.99 -9.29 -28.08
CA VAL A 253 -2.73 -8.56 -28.06
C VAL A 253 -3.07 -7.13 -28.41
N VAL A 254 -3.26 -6.28 -27.40
CA VAL A 254 -3.40 -4.83 -27.59
C VAL A 254 -1.99 -4.32 -27.92
N PRO A 255 -1.75 -3.80 -29.14
CA PRO A 255 -0.45 -3.26 -29.53
C PRO A 255 -0.07 -2.01 -28.72
#